data_AF-A0A150FUA8-F1
#
_entry.id   AF-A0A150FUA8-F1
#
_cell.length_a   1.000
_cell.length_b   1.000
_cell.length_c   1.000
_cell.angle_alpha   90.00
_cell.angle_beta   90.00
_cell.angle_gamma   90.00
#
_symmetry.space_group_name_H-M   'P 1'
#
loop_
_entity.id
_entity.type
_entity.pdbx_description
1 polymer ?
#
loop_
_entity_poly.entity_id
_entity_poly.type
_entity_poly.pdbx_seq_one_letter_code
_entity_poly.pdbx_strand_id
1 'polypeptide(L)'
;MLPALSQITIVLTLLVPTALSGGNAHRRLNATVCGAACPEYGTCNPETETCECPLIRHGPDCSIPLPDPLPACKANSHNAASCFSTSRSLCLNGCNGRGWCEGGFCHCQPGFYGTDCALSVGPDGQPELLAGQGYAPRREGVKVYVYELPPVTNAWIYIARIDRPLVQLLQQRLLSSGARTADGDAADFYLIPFQLRARAHAAAHLAATLHHDIVLPPLTPADEPVVLTPLHPRITKKPRPRLPGLFFAGRICGDSKKPVDGRCSDERPDYSANTRQRVSQHHWNRPGWNISTHTPAYAAGLASHAYCLAPTGGGYGRRSVQALIMGCVPVTITDGLHQPFEPELPWGDFSVPVAEKDIPRLHEILEAIPPERLAAMQVGAAKAARVVEIAHGYDGCEDVSLSPPRLIGLSCA
;
A
#
# COMPACT_ATOMS: atom_id res chain seq x y z
N MET A 1 -56.63 -26.66 -43.74
CA MET A 1 -55.40 -27.36 -43.32
C MET A 1 -54.37 -26.31 -42.93
N LEU A 2 -53.86 -26.36 -41.69
CA LEU A 2 -52.66 -25.65 -41.21
C LEU A 2 -52.30 -26.35 -39.88
N PRO A 3 -51.06 -26.88 -39.69
CA PRO A 3 -50.73 -27.69 -38.52
C PRO A 3 -50.34 -26.84 -37.31
N ALA A 4 -50.58 -27.36 -36.11
CA ALA A 4 -50.10 -26.78 -34.86
C ALA A 4 -48.70 -27.31 -34.49
N LEU A 5 -47.91 -26.48 -33.80
CA LEU A 5 -46.66 -26.89 -33.15
C LEU A 5 -46.89 -27.26 -31.69
N SER A 6 -45.97 -28.05 -31.12
CA SER A 6 -46.17 -28.73 -29.84
C SER A 6 -45.73 -27.92 -28.61
N GLN A 7 -46.42 -28.23 -27.51
CA GLN A 7 -46.02 -28.22 -26.08
C GLN A 7 -44.69 -27.57 -25.65
N ILE A 8 -44.73 -26.93 -24.47
CA ILE A 8 -43.84 -27.30 -23.33
C ILE A 8 -44.51 -26.93 -22.01
N THR A 9 -44.39 -27.79 -21.00
CA THR A 9 -44.94 -27.59 -19.64
C THR A 9 -43.94 -26.85 -18.76
N ILE A 10 -44.38 -25.79 -18.07
CA ILE A 10 -43.53 -25.06 -17.12
C ILE A 10 -43.44 -25.85 -15.81
N VAL A 11 -42.24 -26.33 -15.48
CA VAL A 11 -41.92 -26.88 -14.16
C VAL A 11 -41.45 -25.73 -13.25
N LEU A 12 -42.21 -25.45 -12.19
CA LEU A 12 -41.88 -24.40 -11.23
C LEU A 12 -40.89 -24.93 -10.18
N THR A 13 -39.61 -24.98 -10.51
CA THR A 13 -38.55 -25.25 -9.53
C THR A 13 -38.41 -24.08 -8.56
N LEU A 14 -38.83 -24.29 -7.31
CA LEU A 14 -38.51 -23.38 -6.19
C LEU A 14 -37.00 -23.39 -5.96
N LEU A 15 -36.31 -22.38 -6.52
CA LEU A 15 -34.96 -22.03 -6.11
C LEU A 15 -35.01 -21.52 -4.66
N VAL A 16 -34.87 -22.45 -3.72
CA VAL A 16 -34.35 -22.12 -2.39
C VAL A 16 -33.04 -21.35 -2.63
N PRO A 17 -32.87 -20.14 -2.08
CA PRO A 17 -31.59 -19.47 -2.17
C PRO A 17 -30.59 -20.33 -1.38
N THR A 18 -29.74 -21.06 -2.11
CA THR A 18 -28.50 -21.56 -1.56
C THR A 18 -27.72 -20.34 -1.11
N ALA A 19 -27.75 -20.06 0.20
CA ALA A 19 -26.92 -19.03 0.78
C ALA A 19 -25.49 -19.33 0.33
N LEU A 20 -24.89 -18.39 -0.40
CA LEU A 20 -23.46 -18.43 -0.66
C LEU A 20 -22.79 -18.17 0.69
N SER A 21 -22.63 -19.25 1.45
CA SER A 21 -21.86 -19.33 2.68
C SER A 21 -20.37 -19.28 2.36
N GLY A 22 -19.97 -18.26 1.59
CA GLY A 22 -18.62 -17.72 1.55
C GLY A 22 -18.32 -16.96 2.84
N GLY A 23 -18.59 -17.60 3.99
CA GLY A 23 -17.85 -17.26 5.20
C GLY A 23 -16.41 -17.67 4.93
N ASN A 24 -15.47 -16.75 5.12
CA ASN A 24 -14.05 -17.05 4.98
C ASN A 24 -13.71 -18.19 5.95
N ALA A 25 -13.47 -19.38 5.42
CA ALA A 25 -12.97 -20.49 6.21
C ALA A 25 -11.52 -20.17 6.57
N HIS A 26 -11.30 -19.48 7.69
CA HIS A 26 -9.98 -19.01 8.14
C HIS A 26 -8.95 -20.11 7.96
N ARG A 27 -7.93 -19.83 7.14
CA ARG A 27 -6.90 -20.79 6.77
C ARG A 27 -6.19 -21.24 8.04
N ARG A 28 -6.49 -22.46 8.52
CA ARG A 28 -5.80 -23.02 9.69
C ARG A 28 -4.30 -23.07 9.42
N LEU A 29 -3.55 -22.35 10.23
CA LEU A 29 -2.11 -22.28 10.13
C LEU A 29 -1.48 -23.62 10.53
N ASN A 30 -0.35 -23.96 9.92
CA ASN A 30 0.41 -25.15 10.26
C ASN A 30 1.79 -24.77 10.78
N ALA A 31 2.04 -25.00 12.07
CA ALA A 31 3.33 -24.75 12.72
C ALA A 31 4.49 -25.59 12.15
N THR A 32 4.22 -26.64 11.37
CA THR A 32 5.23 -27.49 10.72
C THR A 32 5.38 -27.24 9.23
N VAL A 33 5.00 -26.06 8.71
CA VAL A 33 5.07 -25.76 7.27
C VAL A 33 6.51 -25.57 6.76
N CYS A 34 7.41 -25.05 7.59
CA CYS A 34 8.81 -24.87 7.22
C CYS A 34 9.64 -26.15 7.38
N GLY A 35 10.69 -26.31 6.56
CA GLY A 35 11.65 -27.41 6.67
C GLY A 35 12.40 -27.41 8.01
N ALA A 36 12.76 -28.61 8.49
CA ALA A 36 13.31 -28.81 9.84
C ALA A 36 14.63 -28.08 10.15
N ALA A 37 15.39 -27.64 9.14
CA ALA A 37 16.59 -26.83 9.30
C ALA A 37 16.30 -25.34 9.58
N CYS A 38 15.09 -24.86 9.28
CA CYS A 38 14.76 -23.44 9.43
C CYS A 38 14.99 -22.90 10.86
N PRO A 39 14.54 -23.55 11.95
CA PRO A 39 14.73 -23.03 13.31
C PRO A 39 16.19 -23.00 13.79
N GLU A 40 17.13 -23.62 13.06
CA GLU A 40 18.58 -23.53 13.34
C GLU A 40 19.17 -22.18 12.89
N TYR A 41 18.57 -21.55 11.87
CA TYR A 41 19.14 -20.40 11.16
C TYR A 41 18.19 -19.21 10.90
N GLY A 42 16.91 -19.34 11.23
CA GLY A 42 15.88 -18.31 11.09
C GLY A 42 14.59 -18.67 11.85
N THR A 43 13.55 -17.89 11.62
CA THR A 43 12.23 -18.06 12.24
C THR A 43 11.26 -18.67 11.24
N CYS A 44 10.58 -19.77 11.59
CA CYS A 44 9.49 -20.27 10.75
C CYS A 44 8.25 -19.40 10.95
N ASN A 45 7.75 -18.77 9.88
CA ASN A 45 6.51 -18.02 9.94
C ASN A 45 5.37 -18.80 9.23
N PRO A 46 4.38 -19.32 9.97
CA PRO A 46 3.31 -20.15 9.42
C PRO A 46 2.19 -19.34 8.74
N GLU A 47 2.10 -18.02 8.98
CA GLU A 47 1.22 -17.14 8.20
C GLU A 47 1.78 -16.95 6.78
N THR A 48 3.09 -16.79 6.65
CA THR A 48 3.75 -16.49 5.36
C THR A 48 4.24 -17.75 4.63
N GLU A 49 4.25 -18.90 5.31
CA GLU A 49 4.74 -20.20 4.84
C GLU A 49 6.22 -20.18 4.42
N THR A 50 7.02 -19.29 5.02
CA THR A 50 8.44 -19.10 4.71
C THR A 50 9.34 -19.21 5.95
N CYS A 51 10.59 -19.60 5.73
CA CYS A 51 11.65 -19.35 6.70
C CYS A 51 12.10 -17.89 6.59
N GLU A 52 12.02 -17.16 7.70
CA GLU A 52 12.42 -15.77 7.83
C GLU A 52 13.88 -15.67 8.30
N CYS A 53 14.75 -15.14 7.46
CA CYS A 53 16.19 -15.09 7.75
C CYS A 53 16.61 -13.81 8.47
N PRO A 54 17.65 -13.86 9.34
CA PRO A 54 18.40 -12.67 9.74
C PRO A 54 19.13 -12.06 8.55
N LEU A 55 19.50 -10.78 8.68
CA LEU A 55 20.09 -9.96 7.60
C LEU A 55 21.34 -10.56 6.94
N ILE A 56 22.07 -11.43 7.65
CA ILE A 56 23.34 -12.00 7.22
C ILE A 56 23.20 -13.42 6.62
N ARG A 57 21.96 -13.91 6.41
CA ARG A 57 21.65 -15.26 5.92
C ARG A 57 20.60 -15.25 4.81
N HIS A 58 20.60 -16.30 3.99
CA HIS A 58 19.62 -16.52 2.92
C HIS A 58 19.47 -18.01 2.58
N GLY A 59 18.60 -18.31 1.61
CA GLY A 59 18.19 -19.67 1.25
C GLY A 59 16.77 -19.99 1.77
N PRO A 60 16.20 -21.16 1.40
CA PRO A 60 14.85 -21.55 1.81
C PRO A 60 14.71 -21.88 3.30
N ASP A 61 15.83 -22.11 3.98
CA ASP A 61 15.98 -22.50 5.39
C ASP A 61 17.00 -21.61 6.13
N CYS A 62 17.45 -20.53 5.51
CA CYS A 62 18.47 -19.60 6.03
C CYS A 62 19.85 -20.21 6.32
N SER A 63 20.12 -21.46 5.89
CA SER A 63 21.38 -22.15 6.12
C SER A 63 22.61 -21.45 5.53
N ILE A 64 22.43 -20.68 4.45
CA ILE A 64 23.51 -20.06 3.68
C ILE A 64 23.87 -18.68 4.26
N PRO A 65 25.10 -18.46 4.78
CA PRO A 65 25.56 -17.14 5.22
C PRO A 65 26.02 -16.28 4.04
N LEU A 66 25.86 -14.96 4.14
CA LEU A 66 26.44 -14.01 3.18
C LEU A 66 27.99 -14.03 3.23
N PRO A 67 28.69 -14.19 2.09
CA PRO A 67 30.16 -14.21 2.06
C PRO A 67 30.84 -12.91 2.52
N ASP A 68 30.23 -11.76 2.23
CA ASP A 68 30.53 -10.48 2.88
C ASP A 68 29.23 -9.83 3.38
N PRO A 69 28.95 -9.89 4.70
CA PRO A 69 27.77 -9.27 5.28
C PRO A 69 27.89 -7.74 5.45
N LEU A 70 29.09 -7.15 5.44
CA LEU A 70 29.26 -5.73 5.82
C LEU A 70 28.57 -4.73 4.88
N PRO A 71 28.50 -4.94 3.54
CA PRO A 71 27.69 -4.12 2.64
C PRO A 71 26.19 -4.18 2.99
N ALA A 72 25.66 -5.37 3.31
CA ALA A 72 24.28 -5.56 3.74
C ALA A 72 24.02 -4.85 5.07
N CYS A 73 24.87 -5.06 6.09
CA CYS A 73 24.83 -4.33 7.37
C CYS A 73 24.75 -2.81 7.15
N LYS A 74 25.65 -2.25 6.32
CA LYS A 74 25.73 -0.81 6.05
C LYS A 74 24.50 -0.29 5.31
N ALA A 75 23.99 -1.01 4.32
CA ALA A 75 22.75 -0.66 3.60
C ALA A 75 21.52 -0.61 4.54
N ASN A 76 21.56 -1.37 5.63
CA ASN A 76 20.53 -1.44 6.65
C ASN A 76 20.81 -0.53 7.89
N SER A 77 21.73 0.44 7.74
CA SER A 77 22.18 1.39 8.78
C SER A 77 22.97 0.81 9.97
N HIS A 78 23.30 -0.48 9.97
CA HIS A 78 24.20 -1.08 10.96
C HIS A 78 25.66 -0.69 10.66
N ASN A 79 26.43 -0.47 11.73
CA ASN A 79 27.87 -0.73 11.71
C ASN A 79 28.14 -2.22 12.05
N ALA A 80 29.38 -2.69 11.89
CA ALA A 80 29.76 -4.09 12.15
C ALA A 80 29.30 -4.59 13.53
N ALA A 81 29.65 -3.88 14.61
CA ALA A 81 29.30 -4.28 15.98
C ALA A 81 27.78 -4.36 16.20
N SER A 82 27.01 -3.45 15.61
CA SER A 82 25.53 -3.46 15.67
C SER A 82 24.85 -4.49 14.77
N CYS A 83 25.56 -5.06 13.79
CA CYS A 83 24.99 -6.05 12.86
C CYS A 83 25.00 -7.45 13.48
N PHE A 84 26.08 -7.81 14.17
CA PHE A 84 26.23 -9.07 14.91
C PHE A 84 25.89 -8.92 16.40
N SER A 85 25.13 -7.88 16.78
CA SER A 85 24.80 -7.62 18.18
C SER A 85 23.66 -8.51 18.65
N THR A 86 23.90 -9.22 19.74
CA THR A 86 22.91 -10.04 20.45
C THR A 86 22.11 -9.25 21.50
N SER A 87 22.25 -7.92 21.54
CA SER A 87 21.58 -7.08 22.53
C SER A 87 20.08 -7.03 22.28
N ARG A 88 19.29 -7.62 23.20
CA ARG A 88 17.81 -7.60 23.16
C ARG A 88 17.19 -6.20 23.00
N SER A 89 17.89 -5.14 23.39
CA SER A 89 17.44 -3.74 23.21
C SER A 89 17.33 -3.30 21.74
N LEU A 90 17.89 -4.06 20.79
CA LEU A 90 17.83 -3.76 19.35
C LEU A 90 16.63 -4.43 18.66
N CYS A 91 16.04 -5.42 19.28
CA CYS A 91 14.92 -6.19 18.73
C CYS A 91 13.58 -5.71 19.31
N LEU A 92 12.52 -5.82 18.51
CA LEU A 92 11.17 -5.44 18.92
C LEU A 92 10.75 -6.28 20.15
N ASN A 93 10.21 -5.60 21.17
CA ASN A 93 9.86 -6.15 22.49
C ASN A 93 10.91 -7.09 23.14
N GLY A 94 12.20 -7.00 22.77
CA GLY A 94 13.23 -7.95 23.23
C GLY A 94 12.94 -9.41 22.86
N CYS A 95 12.22 -9.63 21.76
CA CYS A 95 11.69 -10.92 21.31
C CYS A 95 10.73 -11.59 22.33
N ASN A 96 10.05 -10.80 23.17
CA ASN A 96 9.10 -11.23 24.22
C ASN A 96 9.61 -12.36 25.15
N GLY A 97 10.93 -12.51 25.25
CA GLY A 97 11.59 -13.63 25.95
C GLY A 97 11.55 -14.98 25.23
N ARG A 98 10.89 -15.10 24.06
CA ARG A 98 10.70 -16.33 23.28
C ARG A 98 11.72 -16.51 22.14
N GLY A 99 12.88 -15.88 22.26
CA GLY A 99 13.90 -15.88 21.23
C GLY A 99 15.18 -15.15 21.64
N TRP A 100 16.11 -15.06 20.70
CA TRP A 100 17.31 -14.22 20.80
C TRP A 100 17.33 -13.16 19.70
N CYS A 101 18.07 -12.10 19.96
CA CYS A 101 18.22 -10.99 19.02
C CYS A 101 19.47 -11.22 18.16
N GLU A 102 19.36 -11.00 16.86
CA GLU A 102 20.50 -10.97 15.93
C GLU A 102 20.37 -9.70 15.08
N GLY A 103 21.04 -8.62 15.51
CA GLY A 103 21.07 -7.37 14.74
C GLY A 103 19.69 -6.76 14.47
N GLY A 104 18.73 -6.90 15.39
CA GLY A 104 17.35 -6.40 15.22
C GLY A 104 16.35 -7.42 14.68
N PHE A 105 16.82 -8.54 14.11
CA PHE A 105 15.97 -9.71 13.83
C PHE A 105 15.76 -10.55 15.10
N CYS A 106 14.53 -11.00 15.33
CA CYS A 106 14.21 -11.97 16.37
C CYS A 106 14.23 -13.39 15.82
N HIS A 107 15.23 -14.16 16.25
CA HIS A 107 15.28 -15.61 16.02
C HIS A 107 14.44 -16.28 17.11
N CYS A 108 13.27 -16.79 16.72
CA CYS A 108 12.28 -17.31 17.65
C CYS A 108 12.51 -18.78 18.00
N GLN A 109 12.12 -19.15 19.22
CA GLN A 109 12.07 -20.55 19.64
C GLN A 109 11.00 -21.30 18.85
N PRO A 110 11.20 -22.60 18.53
CA PRO A 110 10.26 -23.38 17.73
C PRO A 110 8.82 -23.30 18.24
N GLY A 111 7.88 -23.00 17.35
CA GLY A 111 6.46 -22.78 17.66
C GLY A 111 6.08 -21.30 17.84
N PHE A 112 7.05 -20.39 17.97
CA PHE A 112 6.81 -18.94 18.02
C PHE A 112 7.32 -18.25 16.75
N TYR A 113 6.64 -17.17 16.36
CA TYR A 113 6.93 -16.43 15.12
C TYR A 113 6.55 -14.95 15.20
N GLY A 114 6.80 -14.24 14.11
CA GLY A 114 6.56 -12.82 13.97
C GLY A 114 7.73 -11.96 14.45
N THR A 115 7.66 -10.68 14.11
CA THR A 115 8.72 -9.65 14.22
C THR A 115 9.34 -9.55 15.62
N ASP A 116 8.59 -9.91 16.67
CA ASP A 116 9.01 -9.92 18.07
C ASP A 116 8.77 -11.27 18.79
N CYS A 117 8.58 -12.36 18.05
CA CYS A 117 8.18 -13.67 18.61
C CYS A 117 6.91 -13.63 19.48
N ALA A 118 6.02 -12.65 19.26
CA ALA A 118 4.78 -12.56 20.04
C ALA A 118 3.74 -13.61 19.66
N LEU A 119 3.81 -14.18 18.46
CA LEU A 119 2.76 -15.07 17.92
C LEU A 119 3.13 -16.55 18.03
N SER A 120 2.10 -17.38 18.09
CA SER A 120 2.14 -18.85 18.04
C SER A 120 0.85 -19.37 17.40
N VAL A 121 0.86 -20.59 16.87
CA VAL A 121 -0.38 -21.22 16.36
C VAL A 121 -1.13 -21.88 17.53
N GLY A 122 -2.36 -21.44 17.78
CA GLY A 122 -3.24 -21.97 18.82
C GLY A 122 -3.87 -23.33 18.47
N PRO A 123 -4.56 -24.01 19.41
CA PRO A 123 -5.09 -25.37 19.24
C PRO A 123 -6.16 -25.51 18.14
N ASP A 124 -6.78 -24.41 17.73
CA ASP A 124 -7.73 -24.31 16.63
C ASP A 124 -7.08 -24.02 15.26
N GLY A 125 -5.79 -23.71 15.24
CA GLY A 125 -5.04 -23.30 14.06
C GLY A 125 -5.08 -21.80 13.77
N GLN A 126 -5.51 -20.95 14.72
CA GLN A 126 -5.46 -19.49 14.60
C GLN A 126 -4.20 -18.89 15.25
N PRO A 127 -3.82 -17.64 14.93
CA PRO A 127 -2.78 -16.92 15.67
C PRO A 127 -3.17 -16.65 17.14
N GLU A 128 -2.27 -16.97 18.09
CA GLU A 128 -2.40 -16.62 19.51
C GLU A 128 -1.25 -15.69 19.94
N LEU A 129 -1.60 -14.48 20.41
CA LEU A 129 -0.64 -13.51 20.94
C LEU A 129 -0.23 -13.84 22.37
N LEU A 130 1.08 -13.99 22.57
CA LEU A 130 1.75 -14.24 23.85
C LEU A 130 1.15 -15.42 24.61
N ALA A 131 0.85 -16.52 23.89
CA ALA A 131 0.27 -17.75 24.44
C ALA A 131 0.94 -18.18 25.76
N GLY A 132 0.13 -18.39 26.80
CA GLY A 132 0.62 -18.78 28.14
C GLY A 132 1.28 -17.68 28.99
N GLN A 133 1.42 -16.43 28.52
CA GLN A 133 1.87 -15.28 29.33
C GLN A 133 0.69 -14.45 29.89
N GLY A 134 -0.55 -14.94 29.78
CA GLY A 134 -1.74 -14.27 30.32
C GLY A 134 -2.20 -13.03 29.54
N TYR A 135 -1.77 -12.89 28.29
CA TYR A 135 -2.23 -11.83 27.40
C TYR A 135 -3.69 -12.04 26.98
N ALA A 136 -4.42 -10.94 26.86
CA ALA A 136 -5.72 -10.90 26.20
C ALA A 136 -5.86 -9.53 25.52
N PRO A 137 -6.34 -9.46 24.26
CA PRO A 137 -6.78 -8.20 23.68
C PRO A 137 -7.85 -7.54 24.54
N ARG A 138 -7.87 -6.20 24.57
CA ARG A 138 -8.80 -5.44 25.39
C ARG A 138 -10.25 -5.72 24.98
N ARG A 139 -11.14 -5.79 25.98
CA ARG A 139 -12.57 -6.06 25.78
C ARG A 139 -13.29 -4.91 25.10
N GLU A 140 -12.86 -3.68 25.38
CA GLU A 140 -13.51 -2.44 24.96
C GLU A 140 -12.50 -1.46 24.36
N GLY A 141 -12.94 -0.72 23.33
CA GLY A 141 -12.12 0.21 22.57
C GLY A 141 -11.26 -0.46 21.50
N VAL A 142 -10.78 0.37 20.57
CA VAL A 142 -10.10 0.00 19.31
C VAL A 142 -9.10 -1.17 19.44
N LYS A 143 -9.31 -2.20 18.63
CA LYS A 143 -8.38 -3.30 18.36
C LYS A 143 -7.67 -3.08 17.02
N VAL A 144 -6.39 -3.43 16.97
CA VAL A 144 -5.53 -3.26 15.80
C VAL A 144 -4.86 -4.58 15.46
N TYR A 145 -5.18 -5.15 14.30
CA TYR A 145 -4.39 -6.24 13.73
C TYR A 145 -3.04 -5.68 13.27
N VAL A 146 -1.96 -6.43 13.45
CA VAL A 146 -0.64 -6.03 12.93
C VAL A 146 -0.16 -7.13 12.02
N TYR A 147 -0.07 -6.82 10.72
CA TYR A 147 0.47 -7.74 9.72
C TYR A 147 1.92 -8.08 10.05
N GLU A 148 2.22 -9.37 10.19
CA GLU A 148 3.60 -9.82 10.10
C GLU A 148 4.08 -9.67 8.65
N LEU A 149 5.32 -9.19 8.50
CA LEU A 149 5.93 -8.88 7.22
C LEU A 149 7.36 -9.46 7.22
N PRO A 150 7.93 -9.82 6.06
CA PRO A 150 9.23 -10.46 6.03
C PRO A 150 10.30 -9.51 6.61
N PRO A 151 11.30 -10.00 7.36
CA PRO A 151 12.25 -9.18 8.14
C PRO A 151 12.93 -8.01 7.40
N VAL A 152 13.11 -8.13 6.08
CA VAL A 152 13.59 -7.06 5.17
C VAL A 152 12.74 -5.78 5.23
N THR A 153 11.51 -5.84 5.70
CA THR A 153 10.56 -4.71 5.74
C THR A 153 10.68 -3.86 7.02
N ASN A 154 10.91 -4.49 8.17
CA ASN A 154 10.62 -3.93 9.50
C ASN A 154 11.67 -4.28 10.59
N ALA A 155 12.37 -5.42 10.48
CA ALA A 155 13.26 -5.97 11.51
C ALA A 155 14.76 -5.79 11.19
N TRP A 156 15.16 -5.96 9.93
CA TRP A 156 16.56 -5.89 9.47
C TRP A 156 17.23 -4.51 9.59
N ILE A 157 16.57 -3.47 10.13
CA ILE A 157 17.09 -2.09 10.15
C ILE A 157 17.54 -1.68 11.55
N TYR A 158 18.67 -0.98 11.66
CA TYR A 158 19.21 -0.58 12.98
C TYR A 158 18.38 0.53 13.63
N ILE A 159 17.32 0.15 14.34
CA ILE A 159 16.34 1.06 14.94
C ILE A 159 16.97 2.14 15.84
N ALA A 160 18.11 1.85 16.48
CA ALA A 160 18.83 2.78 17.36
C ALA A 160 19.71 3.82 16.63
N ARG A 161 19.68 3.89 15.29
CA ARG A 161 20.14 5.06 14.50
C ARG A 161 19.01 5.83 13.83
N ILE A 162 17.77 5.36 13.94
CA ILE A 162 16.60 6.11 13.50
C ILE A 162 16.27 7.10 14.63
N ASP A 163 16.15 8.37 14.29
CA ASP A 163 15.85 9.45 15.24
C ASP A 163 14.48 9.25 15.92
N ARG A 164 13.51 8.67 15.20
CA ARG A 164 12.22 8.18 15.74
C ARG A 164 11.76 6.90 15.04
N PRO A 165 11.98 5.69 15.59
CA PRO A 165 11.42 4.45 15.06
C PRO A 165 9.92 4.31 15.43
N LEU A 166 9.09 5.25 14.95
CA LEU A 166 7.69 5.42 15.34
C LEU A 166 6.85 4.14 15.11
N VAL A 167 7.09 3.43 14.01
CA VAL A 167 6.37 2.21 13.66
C VAL A 167 6.67 1.08 14.65
N GLN A 168 7.91 0.96 15.13
CA GLN A 168 8.28 -0.01 16.17
C GLN A 168 7.74 0.41 17.54
N LEU A 169 7.83 1.70 17.91
CA LEU A 169 7.23 2.22 19.16
C LEU A 169 5.71 1.99 19.19
N LEU A 170 5.02 2.16 18.07
CA LEU A 170 3.59 1.88 17.94
C LEU A 170 3.29 0.39 18.19
N GLN A 171 4.04 -0.54 17.58
CA GLN A 171 3.87 -1.98 17.83
C GLN A 171 4.09 -2.36 19.30
N GLN A 172 5.14 -1.83 19.95
CA GLN A 172 5.37 -2.01 21.40
C GLN A 172 4.17 -1.53 22.23
N ARG A 173 3.55 -0.40 21.85
CA ARG A 173 2.40 0.17 22.55
C ARG A 173 1.08 -0.54 22.25
N LEU A 174 0.86 -1.02 21.02
CA LEU A 174 -0.30 -1.85 20.69
C LEU A 174 -0.29 -3.14 21.50
N LEU A 175 0.86 -3.82 21.59
CA LEU A 175 1.00 -5.03 22.41
C LEU A 175 0.78 -4.69 23.89
N SER A 176 1.58 -3.77 24.47
CA SER A 176 1.54 -3.46 25.91
C SER A 176 0.27 -2.76 26.42
N SER A 177 -0.59 -2.23 25.55
CA SER A 177 -1.91 -1.68 25.93
C SER A 177 -3.07 -2.67 25.79
N GLY A 178 -2.82 -3.89 25.29
CA GLY A 178 -3.88 -4.83 24.92
C GLY A 178 -4.63 -4.44 23.64
N ALA A 179 -4.19 -3.42 22.89
CA ALA A 179 -4.84 -3.01 21.66
C ALA A 179 -4.48 -3.89 20.45
N ARG A 180 -3.38 -4.66 20.48
CA ARG A 180 -3.05 -5.63 19.43
C ARG A 180 -4.02 -6.81 19.47
N THR A 181 -4.60 -7.17 18.34
CA THR A 181 -5.33 -8.43 18.15
C THR A 181 -4.56 -9.38 17.23
N ALA A 182 -4.76 -10.68 17.46
CA ALA A 182 -4.26 -11.78 16.63
C ALA A 182 -5.36 -12.28 15.66
N ASP A 183 -6.62 -12.02 16.00
CA ASP A 183 -7.80 -12.19 15.16
C ASP A 183 -7.98 -10.92 14.32
N GLY A 184 -7.98 -11.07 12.99
CA GLY A 184 -8.15 -9.99 12.03
C GLY A 184 -9.60 -9.59 11.78
N ASP A 185 -10.57 -10.48 11.97
CA ASP A 185 -12.00 -10.19 11.81
C ASP A 185 -12.55 -9.46 13.04
N ALA A 186 -11.93 -9.66 14.20
CA ALA A 186 -12.18 -8.88 15.42
C ALA A 186 -11.40 -7.55 15.51
N ALA A 187 -10.75 -7.08 14.43
CA ALA A 187 -9.97 -5.84 14.40
C ALA A 187 -10.80 -4.64 13.90
N ASP A 188 -10.68 -3.48 14.56
CA ASP A 188 -11.26 -2.22 14.08
C ASP A 188 -10.36 -1.56 13.01
N PHE A 189 -9.04 -1.78 13.08
CA PHE A 189 -8.04 -1.26 12.15
C PHE A 189 -6.91 -2.26 11.90
N TYR A 190 -6.13 -2.04 10.83
CA TYR A 190 -4.98 -2.86 10.48
C TYR A 190 -3.71 -1.99 10.37
N LEU A 191 -2.65 -2.37 11.06
CA LEU A 191 -1.32 -1.77 10.93
C LEU A 191 -0.44 -2.65 10.05
N ILE A 192 0.18 -2.02 9.06
CA ILE A 192 1.22 -2.62 8.21
C ILE A 192 2.56 -2.02 8.68
N PRO A 193 3.44 -2.76 9.38
CA PRO A 193 4.62 -2.21 10.06
C PRO A 193 5.79 -1.84 9.12
N PHE A 194 5.50 -1.34 7.93
CA PHE A 194 6.46 -1.08 6.85
C PHE A 194 7.16 0.28 6.98
N GLN A 195 8.50 0.30 6.97
CA GLN A 195 9.26 1.56 6.92
C GLN A 195 9.36 2.13 5.50
N LEU A 196 8.24 2.73 5.05
CA LEU A 196 8.04 3.40 3.76
C LEU A 196 9.31 4.06 3.18
N ARG A 197 9.92 5.02 3.89
CA ARG A 197 11.05 5.83 3.37
C ARG A 197 12.36 5.04 3.18
N ALA A 198 12.55 3.94 3.91
CA ALA A 198 13.80 3.16 3.89
C ALA A 198 13.73 1.96 2.92
N ARG A 199 12.54 1.49 2.56
CA ARG A 199 12.32 0.19 1.89
C ARG A 199 11.60 0.28 0.55
N ALA A 200 11.71 1.37 -0.19
CA ALA A 200 10.99 1.61 -1.45
C ALA A 200 11.10 0.50 -2.54
N HIS A 201 12.13 -0.36 -2.47
CA HIS A 201 12.31 -1.51 -3.36
C HIS A 201 11.60 -2.80 -2.88
N ALA A 202 11.18 -2.88 -1.62
CA ALA A 202 10.63 -4.09 -1.01
C ALA A 202 9.15 -4.37 -1.37
N ALA A 203 8.53 -3.55 -2.21
CA ALA A 203 7.16 -3.78 -2.72
C ALA A 203 7.00 -5.16 -3.39
N ALA A 204 8.06 -5.68 -4.01
CA ALA A 204 8.09 -7.03 -4.59
C ALA A 204 8.06 -8.17 -3.55
N HIS A 205 8.44 -7.91 -2.28
CA HIS A 205 8.32 -8.90 -1.20
C HIS A 205 6.90 -8.90 -0.62
N LEU A 206 6.30 -7.72 -0.41
CA LEU A 206 4.95 -7.58 0.14
C LEU A 206 3.89 -8.34 -0.69
N ALA A 207 4.01 -8.31 -2.02
CA ALA A 207 3.12 -9.03 -2.93
C ALA A 207 3.17 -10.57 -2.82
N ALA A 208 4.15 -11.14 -2.11
CA ALA A 208 4.31 -12.59 -1.90
C ALA A 208 3.98 -13.04 -0.47
N THR A 209 3.59 -12.12 0.42
CA THR A 209 3.40 -12.38 1.87
C THR A 209 1.95 -12.17 2.32
N LEU A 210 1.16 -11.41 1.57
CA LEU A 210 -0.13 -10.91 2.00
C LEU A 210 -1.26 -11.74 1.39
N HIS A 211 -1.98 -12.51 2.22
CA HIS A 211 -3.17 -13.29 1.81
C HIS A 211 -4.44 -12.43 1.64
N HIS A 212 -4.29 -11.10 1.64
CA HIS A 212 -5.34 -10.12 1.43
C HIS A 212 -4.82 -8.97 0.55
N ASP A 213 -5.70 -8.41 -0.28
CA ASP A 213 -5.37 -7.34 -1.22
C ASP A 213 -5.12 -6.00 -0.50
N ILE A 214 -3.87 -5.74 -0.12
CA ILE A 214 -3.48 -4.53 0.60
C ILE A 214 -2.95 -3.45 -0.34
N VAL A 215 -3.64 -2.32 -0.35
CA VAL A 215 -3.21 -1.09 -1.04
C VAL A 215 -2.30 -0.27 -0.12
N LEU A 216 -1.00 -0.41 -0.34
CA LEU A 216 0.02 0.43 0.31
C LEU A 216 -0.02 1.85 -0.31
N PRO A 217 -0.19 2.94 0.47
CA PRO A 217 -0.26 4.29 -0.07
C PRO A 217 1.10 4.75 -0.65
N PRO A 218 1.10 5.56 -1.73
CA PRO A 218 2.30 5.85 -2.49
C PRO A 218 3.18 6.95 -1.87
N LEU A 219 4.45 6.61 -1.64
CA LEU A 219 5.51 7.49 -1.10
C LEU A 219 5.56 8.93 -1.66
N THR A 220 5.04 9.92 -0.93
CA THR A 220 5.38 11.33 -1.18
C THR A 220 6.84 11.61 -0.78
N PRO A 221 7.65 12.28 -1.61
CA PRO A 221 8.99 12.74 -1.22
C PRO A 221 8.90 13.80 -0.11
N ALA A 222 9.88 13.82 0.81
CA ALA A 222 9.91 14.78 1.92
C ALA A 222 10.32 16.20 1.49
N ASP A 223 10.81 16.32 0.26
CA ASP A 223 11.26 17.51 -0.44
C ASP A 223 10.12 18.32 -1.09
N GLU A 224 8.92 17.75 -1.21
CA GLU A 224 7.67 18.47 -1.54
C GLU A 224 6.57 18.15 -0.51
N PRO A 225 6.65 18.69 0.73
CA PRO A 225 5.61 18.47 1.73
C PRO A 225 4.31 19.17 1.30
N VAL A 226 3.28 18.39 0.97
CA VAL A 226 1.94 18.88 0.71
C VAL A 226 1.24 19.15 2.05
N VAL A 227 1.66 20.21 2.74
CA VAL A 227 1.30 20.49 4.14
C VAL A 227 -0.21 20.65 4.35
N LEU A 228 -0.90 21.30 3.40
CA LEU A 228 -2.36 21.37 3.34
C LEU A 228 -2.77 21.31 1.87
N THR A 229 -3.65 20.38 1.51
CA THR A 229 -4.23 20.30 0.17
C THR A 229 -5.34 21.34 -0.02
N PRO A 230 -5.73 21.68 -1.27
CA PRO A 230 -6.91 22.51 -1.54
C PRO A 230 -8.25 21.91 -1.08
N LEU A 231 -8.27 20.64 -0.65
CA LEU A 231 -9.45 19.92 -0.17
C LEU A 231 -9.51 19.78 1.36
N HIS A 232 -8.39 20.02 2.05
CA HIS A 232 -8.25 19.83 3.48
C HIS A 232 -9.31 20.64 4.27
N PRO A 233 -10.08 20.04 5.20
CA PRO A 233 -11.23 20.70 5.86
C PRO A 233 -10.93 22.04 6.53
N ARG A 234 -9.71 22.22 7.05
CA ARG A 234 -9.25 23.47 7.68
C ARG A 234 -9.05 24.65 6.69
N ILE A 235 -9.11 24.43 5.37
CA ILE A 235 -9.11 25.52 4.37
C ILE A 235 -10.54 26.02 4.10
N THR A 236 -10.90 27.13 4.75
CA THR A 236 -12.18 27.82 4.56
C THR A 236 -12.26 28.68 3.29
N LYS A 237 -11.13 28.89 2.59
CA LYS A 237 -11.04 29.71 1.39
C LYS A 237 -11.57 28.94 0.17
N LYS A 238 -12.62 29.46 -0.48
CA LYS A 238 -13.17 28.89 -1.73
C LYS A 238 -12.04 28.61 -2.74
N PRO A 239 -11.96 27.41 -3.34
CA PRO A 239 -11.04 27.11 -4.42
C PRO A 239 -11.19 28.10 -5.59
N ARG A 240 -10.09 28.36 -6.30
CA ARG A 240 -10.15 29.10 -7.57
C ARG A 240 -10.75 28.18 -8.66
N PRO A 241 -11.42 28.72 -9.70
CA PRO A 241 -11.72 27.95 -10.90
C PRO A 241 -10.46 27.30 -11.47
N ARG A 242 -10.57 26.03 -11.86
CA ARG A 242 -9.47 25.25 -12.45
C ARG A 242 -9.35 25.52 -13.95
N LEU A 243 -8.13 25.47 -14.47
CA LEU A 243 -7.85 25.45 -15.90
C LEU A 243 -8.39 24.14 -16.51
N PRO A 244 -9.11 24.15 -17.64
CA PRO A 244 -9.79 22.96 -18.16
C PRO A 244 -8.85 21.90 -18.75
N GLY A 245 -7.57 22.21 -18.97
CA GLY A 245 -6.61 21.29 -19.58
C GLY A 245 -5.94 20.31 -18.61
N LEU A 246 -5.04 19.50 -19.18
CA LEU A 246 -4.31 18.43 -18.49
C LEU A 246 -2.98 18.92 -17.89
N PHE A 247 -2.67 18.53 -16.66
CA PHE A 247 -1.35 18.70 -16.04
C PHE A 247 -0.57 17.38 -15.93
N PHE A 248 0.71 17.42 -16.28
CA PHE A 248 1.72 16.43 -15.96
C PHE A 248 3.09 17.09 -15.78
N ALA A 249 3.79 16.72 -14.71
CA ALA A 249 5.22 16.96 -14.61
C ALA A 249 5.97 15.73 -14.08
N GLY A 250 7.15 15.47 -14.66
CA GLY A 250 8.08 14.40 -14.26
C GLY A 250 8.81 13.78 -15.44
N ARG A 251 9.76 12.87 -15.20
CA ARG A 251 10.52 12.21 -16.27
C ARG A 251 9.61 11.50 -17.29
N ILE A 252 9.87 11.80 -18.57
CA ILE A 252 9.14 11.31 -19.75
C ILE A 252 9.96 10.20 -20.43
N CYS A 253 11.22 10.47 -20.80
CA CYS A 253 12.09 9.56 -21.56
C CYS A 253 12.87 8.53 -20.70
N GLY A 254 12.48 8.35 -19.44
CA GLY A 254 13.17 7.50 -18.46
C GLY A 254 14.49 8.06 -17.91
N ASP A 255 15.26 8.79 -18.71
CA ASP A 255 16.50 9.47 -18.34
C ASP A 255 16.27 10.93 -17.92
N SER A 256 17.35 11.71 -17.88
CA SER A 256 17.38 13.15 -17.65
C SER A 256 17.19 14.00 -18.91
N LYS A 257 17.08 13.40 -20.10
CA LYS A 257 16.86 14.14 -21.35
C LYS A 257 15.43 14.67 -21.40
N LYS A 258 15.24 15.77 -22.15
CA LYS A 258 13.92 16.31 -22.46
C LYS A 258 13.49 15.82 -23.84
N PRO A 259 12.20 15.53 -24.06
CA PRO A 259 11.70 15.32 -25.40
C PRO A 259 11.83 16.61 -26.23
N VAL A 260 12.12 16.47 -27.51
CA VAL A 260 12.13 17.55 -28.52
C VAL A 260 10.87 17.36 -29.37
N ASP A 261 10.06 18.41 -29.48
CA ASP A 261 8.74 18.37 -30.15
C ASP A 261 7.88 17.16 -29.74
N GLY A 262 7.90 16.86 -28.43
CA GLY A 262 7.17 15.75 -27.80
C GLY A 262 7.85 14.37 -27.93
N ARG A 263 8.95 14.24 -28.67
CA ARG A 263 9.62 12.95 -28.95
C ARG A 263 10.90 12.78 -28.13
N CYS A 264 11.09 11.60 -27.57
CA CYS A 264 12.35 11.21 -26.92
C CYS A 264 13.42 10.87 -27.96
N SER A 265 14.70 11.04 -27.61
CA SER A 265 15.84 10.70 -28.49
C SER A 265 16.10 9.19 -28.58
N ASP A 266 15.71 8.43 -27.55
CA ASP A 266 15.96 7.01 -27.40
C ASP A 266 14.63 6.33 -27.04
N GLU A 267 14.29 5.25 -27.73
CA GLU A 267 13.06 4.51 -27.47
C GLU A 267 13.23 3.58 -26.27
N ARG A 268 12.43 3.81 -25.22
CA ARG A 268 12.38 2.98 -24.01
C ARG A 268 10.94 2.65 -23.66
N PRO A 269 10.36 1.60 -24.30
CA PRO A 269 8.97 1.22 -24.10
C PRO A 269 8.73 0.55 -22.73
N ASP A 270 9.78 -0.01 -22.12
CA ASP A 270 9.82 -0.50 -20.75
C ASP A 270 9.49 0.61 -19.73
N TYR A 271 9.96 1.84 -19.97
CA TYR A 271 9.72 2.94 -19.06
C TYR A 271 8.26 3.38 -19.11
N SER A 272 7.56 3.24 -17.98
CA SER A 272 6.17 3.70 -17.83
C SER A 272 5.18 3.09 -18.85
N ALA A 273 5.45 1.87 -19.33
CA ALA A 273 4.72 1.22 -20.43
C ALA A 273 4.56 2.12 -21.67
N ASN A 274 5.61 2.89 -22.01
CA ASN A 274 5.63 3.88 -23.08
C ASN A 274 4.58 5.03 -22.98
N THR A 275 3.74 5.04 -21.95
CA THR A 275 2.56 5.91 -21.89
C THR A 275 2.91 7.39 -21.80
N ARG A 276 3.94 7.79 -21.04
CA ARG A 276 4.34 9.21 -20.91
C ARG A 276 4.94 9.74 -22.21
N GLN A 277 5.73 8.90 -22.88
CA GLN A 277 6.37 9.16 -24.15
C GLN A 277 5.29 9.38 -25.22
N ARG A 278 4.30 8.50 -25.31
CA ARG A 278 3.16 8.64 -26.24
C ARG A 278 2.28 9.85 -25.93
N VAL A 279 1.95 10.12 -24.65
CA VAL A 279 1.19 11.32 -24.27
C VAL A 279 1.96 12.61 -24.62
N SER A 280 3.28 12.63 -24.42
CA SER A 280 4.13 13.75 -24.86
C SER A 280 4.12 13.88 -26.39
N GLN A 281 4.35 12.79 -27.12
CA GLN A 281 4.39 12.75 -28.59
C GLN A 281 3.11 13.29 -29.25
N HIS A 282 1.93 13.00 -28.67
CA HIS A 282 0.65 13.43 -29.22
C HIS A 282 0.14 14.79 -28.67
N HIS A 283 0.58 15.23 -27.49
CA HIS A 283 -0.06 16.37 -26.78
C HIS A 283 0.88 17.42 -26.17
N TRP A 284 2.20 17.36 -26.34
CA TRP A 284 3.14 18.30 -25.70
C TRP A 284 2.84 19.80 -25.90
N ASN A 285 2.27 20.19 -27.05
CA ASN A 285 1.93 21.58 -27.40
C ASN A 285 0.42 21.81 -27.54
N ARG A 286 -0.39 21.23 -26.65
CA ARG A 286 -1.86 21.48 -26.61
C ARG A 286 -2.17 22.75 -25.81
N PRO A 287 -2.97 23.70 -26.35
CA PRO A 287 -3.37 24.90 -25.61
C PRO A 287 -4.02 24.58 -24.27
N GLY A 288 -3.59 25.26 -23.20
CA GLY A 288 -4.10 25.05 -21.84
C GLY A 288 -3.63 23.77 -21.15
N TRP A 289 -2.82 22.93 -21.81
CA TRP A 289 -2.20 21.74 -21.21
C TRP A 289 -0.76 22.06 -20.78
N ASN A 290 -0.27 21.35 -19.78
CA ASN A 290 1.09 21.47 -19.27
C ASN A 290 1.67 20.06 -19.09
N ILE A 291 2.44 19.59 -20.09
CA ILE A 291 3.18 18.33 -20.05
C ILE A 291 4.67 18.68 -20.04
N SER A 292 5.31 18.53 -18.87
CA SER A 292 6.70 18.97 -18.65
C SER A 292 7.56 17.89 -17.98
N THR A 293 8.88 17.98 -18.13
CA THR A 293 9.80 17.02 -17.47
C THR A 293 10.03 17.32 -15.98
N HIS A 294 9.79 18.57 -15.57
CA HIS A 294 10.01 19.09 -14.22
C HIS A 294 9.32 20.45 -14.07
N THR A 295 8.79 20.77 -12.88
CA THR A 295 8.39 22.12 -12.49
C THR A 295 8.64 22.33 -11.00
N PRO A 296 9.16 23.49 -10.55
CA PRO A 296 9.31 23.81 -9.13
C PRO A 296 7.97 24.18 -8.44
N ALA A 297 6.86 24.13 -9.18
CA ALA A 297 5.52 24.47 -8.72
C ALA A 297 4.56 23.28 -8.82
N TYR A 298 5.03 22.05 -8.54
CA TYR A 298 4.29 20.81 -8.81
C TYR A 298 2.92 20.76 -8.13
N ALA A 299 2.88 20.99 -6.82
CA ALA A 299 1.65 21.08 -6.04
C ALA A 299 0.69 22.18 -6.57
N ALA A 300 1.20 23.33 -7.00
CA ALA A 300 0.38 24.40 -7.57
C ALA A 300 -0.18 24.01 -8.95
N GLY A 301 0.54 23.22 -9.75
CA GLY A 301 0.05 22.62 -10.99
C GLY A 301 -1.14 21.69 -10.74
N LEU A 302 -0.98 20.72 -9.82
CA LEU A 302 -2.06 19.82 -9.40
C LEU A 302 -3.28 20.58 -8.82
N ALA A 303 -3.05 21.66 -8.06
CA ALA A 303 -4.11 22.48 -7.48
C ALA A 303 -4.88 23.35 -8.50
N SER A 304 -4.32 23.58 -9.71
CA SER A 304 -4.83 24.58 -10.66
C SER A 304 -5.47 24.01 -11.92
N HIS A 305 -5.21 22.75 -12.28
CA HIS A 305 -5.77 22.12 -13.48
C HIS A 305 -6.98 21.22 -13.15
N ALA A 306 -7.87 21.03 -14.11
CA ALA A 306 -9.06 20.19 -13.97
C ALA A 306 -8.68 18.70 -13.98
N TYR A 307 -7.77 18.33 -14.88
CA TYR A 307 -7.31 16.96 -15.12
C TYR A 307 -5.81 16.82 -14.85
N CYS A 308 -5.40 15.71 -14.24
CA CYS A 308 -4.00 15.42 -13.97
C CYS A 308 -3.63 14.00 -14.41
N LEU A 309 -2.58 13.86 -15.21
CA LEU A 309 -2.19 12.59 -15.79
C LEU A 309 -1.61 11.64 -14.72
N ALA A 310 -2.26 10.49 -14.54
CA ALA A 310 -1.87 9.40 -13.67
C ALA A 310 -1.53 8.15 -14.52
N PRO A 311 -0.38 8.15 -15.21
CA PRO A 311 0.03 7.01 -16.02
C PRO A 311 0.70 5.95 -15.14
N THR A 312 0.70 4.71 -15.61
CA THR A 312 1.34 3.57 -14.93
C THR A 312 2.83 3.81 -14.57
N GLY A 313 3.32 3.04 -13.61
CA GLY A 313 4.69 3.11 -13.09
C GLY A 313 5.10 1.80 -12.42
N GLY A 314 5.72 1.88 -11.25
CA GLY A 314 5.80 0.72 -10.36
C GLY A 314 4.43 0.52 -9.71
N GLY A 315 3.57 -0.28 -10.34
CA GLY A 315 2.14 -0.32 -10.03
C GLY A 315 1.40 0.95 -10.46
N TYR A 316 0.23 1.18 -9.88
CA TYR A 316 -0.73 2.25 -10.24
C TYR A 316 -0.11 3.67 -10.22
N GLY A 317 1.01 3.85 -9.52
CA GLY A 317 1.83 5.06 -9.55
C GLY A 317 1.33 6.17 -8.63
N ARG A 318 2.27 6.96 -8.11
CA ARG A 318 1.99 7.96 -7.07
C ARG A 318 1.07 9.12 -7.51
N ARG A 319 0.89 9.28 -8.81
CA ARG A 319 0.18 10.41 -9.42
C ARG A 319 -1.33 10.33 -9.31
N SER A 320 -1.92 9.14 -9.22
CA SER A 320 -3.37 8.98 -9.01
C SER A 320 -3.79 9.59 -7.66
N VAL A 321 -3.09 9.22 -6.59
CA VAL A 321 -3.25 9.79 -5.24
C VAL A 321 -2.87 11.27 -5.18
N GLN A 322 -1.71 11.67 -5.73
CA GLN A 322 -1.31 13.08 -5.71
C GLN A 322 -2.29 13.99 -6.47
N ALA A 323 -2.90 13.53 -7.57
CA ALA A 323 -3.97 14.25 -8.25
C ALA A 323 -5.23 14.35 -7.38
N LEU A 324 -5.68 13.20 -6.86
CA LEU A 324 -6.88 13.05 -6.02
C LEU A 324 -6.87 13.99 -4.81
N ILE A 325 -5.85 13.93 -3.96
CA ILE A 325 -5.78 14.76 -2.74
C ILE A 325 -5.64 16.25 -3.08
N MET A 326 -5.05 16.59 -4.23
CA MET A 326 -4.97 17.96 -4.72
C MET A 326 -6.24 18.44 -5.45
N GLY A 327 -7.30 17.62 -5.47
CA GLY A 327 -8.60 17.90 -6.09
C GLY A 327 -8.59 17.95 -7.61
N CYS A 328 -7.56 17.39 -8.23
CA CYS A 328 -7.44 17.26 -9.68
C CYS A 328 -8.00 15.91 -10.11
N VAL A 329 -8.86 15.87 -11.13
CA VAL A 329 -9.43 14.60 -11.61
C VAL A 329 -8.31 13.72 -12.19
N PRO A 330 -8.03 12.53 -11.63
CA PRO A 330 -6.98 11.66 -12.15
C PRO A 330 -7.36 11.13 -13.53
N VAL A 331 -6.46 11.24 -14.49
CA VAL A 331 -6.58 10.62 -15.81
C VAL A 331 -5.72 9.38 -15.81
N THR A 332 -6.34 8.23 -15.54
CA THR A 332 -5.66 6.95 -15.28
C THR A 332 -5.45 6.19 -16.57
N ILE A 333 -4.18 5.96 -16.92
CA ILE A 333 -3.75 5.17 -18.09
C ILE A 333 -2.90 4.02 -17.57
N THR A 334 -3.57 2.91 -17.31
CA THR A 334 -3.14 1.80 -16.45
C THR A 334 -3.88 0.52 -16.84
N ASP A 335 -3.81 0.12 -18.11
CA ASP A 335 -4.58 -1.01 -18.65
C ASP A 335 -4.22 -2.31 -17.91
N GLY A 336 -5.24 -3.04 -17.45
CA GLY A 336 -5.08 -4.28 -16.69
C GLY A 336 -4.59 -4.12 -15.25
N LEU A 337 -4.67 -2.93 -14.64
CA LEU A 337 -4.12 -2.63 -13.33
C LEU A 337 -5.08 -1.87 -12.41
N HIS A 338 -5.36 -2.46 -11.25
CA HIS A 338 -6.22 -1.89 -10.21
C HIS A 338 -5.69 -0.58 -9.63
N GLN A 339 -6.62 0.32 -9.29
CA GLN A 339 -6.35 1.59 -8.63
C GLN A 339 -6.34 1.45 -7.10
N PRO A 340 -5.79 2.45 -6.37
CA PRO A 340 -5.75 2.42 -4.91
C PRO A 340 -7.13 2.25 -4.27
N PHE A 341 -7.28 1.18 -3.49
CA PHE A 341 -8.50 0.83 -2.75
C PHE A 341 -9.69 0.53 -3.67
N GLU A 342 -9.47 -0.03 -4.86
CA GLU A 342 -10.54 -0.76 -5.56
C GLU A 342 -10.72 -2.15 -4.93
N PRO A 343 -11.96 -2.65 -4.78
CA PRO A 343 -13.23 -2.07 -5.25
C PRO A 343 -13.89 -1.05 -4.30
N GLU A 344 -13.37 -0.81 -3.08
CA GLU A 344 -14.02 0.00 -2.04
C GLU A 344 -14.20 1.48 -2.42
N LEU A 345 -13.27 2.04 -3.19
CA LEU A 345 -13.36 3.34 -3.83
C LEU A 345 -13.81 3.18 -5.29
N PRO A 346 -14.98 3.73 -5.69
CA PRO A 346 -15.44 3.66 -7.07
C PRO A 346 -14.69 4.67 -7.95
N TRP A 347 -13.49 4.31 -8.43
CA TRP A 347 -12.64 5.23 -9.21
C TRP A 347 -13.34 5.82 -10.43
N GLY A 348 -14.23 5.06 -11.09
CA GLY A 348 -15.05 5.54 -12.21
C GLY A 348 -15.96 6.74 -11.88
N ASP A 349 -16.23 7.04 -10.61
CA ASP A 349 -16.99 8.24 -10.19
C ASP A 349 -16.14 9.50 -10.05
N PHE A 350 -14.80 9.38 -10.01
CA PHE A 350 -13.90 10.51 -9.75
C PHE A 350 -12.60 10.56 -10.57
N SER A 351 -12.38 9.60 -11.46
CA SER A 351 -11.29 9.56 -12.44
C SER A 351 -11.80 9.50 -13.88
N VAL A 352 -10.90 9.72 -14.83
CA VAL A 352 -11.12 9.41 -16.26
C VAL A 352 -10.20 8.25 -16.64
N PRO A 353 -10.70 6.99 -16.67
CA PRO A 353 -9.95 5.88 -17.22
C PRO A 353 -9.83 6.02 -18.74
N VAL A 354 -8.60 5.95 -19.27
CA VAL A 354 -8.32 6.04 -20.70
C VAL A 354 -7.37 4.91 -21.08
N ALA A 355 -7.79 4.06 -22.02
CA ALA A 355 -7.00 2.92 -22.46
C ALA A 355 -5.73 3.37 -23.21
N GLU A 356 -4.64 2.61 -23.10
CA GLU A 356 -3.36 2.94 -23.74
C GLU A 356 -3.47 3.12 -25.26
N LYS A 357 -4.37 2.38 -25.91
CA LYS A 357 -4.65 2.52 -27.35
C LYS A 357 -5.17 3.93 -27.71
N ASP A 358 -5.96 4.54 -26.82
CA ASP A 358 -6.70 5.78 -27.07
C ASP A 358 -5.92 7.06 -26.71
N ILE A 359 -4.68 6.92 -26.22
CA ILE A 359 -3.74 8.03 -25.96
C ILE A 359 -3.74 9.10 -27.07
N PRO A 360 -3.70 8.80 -28.40
CA PRO A 360 -3.67 9.85 -29.44
C PRO A 360 -4.92 10.75 -29.43
N ARG A 361 -6.04 10.23 -28.95
CA ARG A 361 -7.35 10.89 -28.86
C ARG A 361 -7.67 11.40 -27.45
N LEU A 362 -6.72 11.35 -26.52
CA LEU A 362 -6.91 11.75 -25.12
C LEU A 362 -7.54 13.14 -24.97
N HIS A 363 -7.18 14.07 -25.84
CA HIS A 363 -7.78 15.41 -25.87
C HIS A 363 -9.29 15.40 -26.16
N GLU A 364 -9.73 14.69 -27.21
CA GLU A 364 -11.15 14.52 -27.54
C GLU A 364 -11.93 13.89 -26.38
N ILE A 365 -11.33 12.96 -25.64
CA ILE A 365 -11.94 12.32 -24.48
C ILE A 365 -12.15 13.32 -23.34
N LEU A 366 -11.14 14.12 -23.00
CA LEU A 366 -11.22 15.11 -21.91
C LEU A 366 -12.09 16.33 -22.26
N GLU A 367 -12.12 16.72 -23.54
CA GLU A 367 -12.92 17.83 -24.07
C GLU A 367 -14.40 17.45 -24.27
N ALA A 368 -14.72 16.15 -24.45
CA ALA A 368 -16.09 15.65 -24.53
C ALA A 368 -16.79 15.44 -23.18
N ILE A 369 -16.06 15.54 -22.05
CA ILE A 369 -16.66 15.44 -20.70
C ILE A 369 -17.39 16.75 -20.39
N PRO A 370 -18.72 16.73 -20.17
CA PRO A 370 -19.47 17.96 -19.98
C PRO A 370 -19.26 18.53 -18.56
N PRO A 371 -19.45 19.85 -18.35
CA PRO A 371 -19.08 20.53 -17.11
C PRO A 371 -19.73 19.95 -15.84
N GLU A 372 -20.95 19.45 -15.94
CA GLU A 372 -21.66 18.80 -14.83
C GLU A 372 -21.07 17.44 -14.45
N ARG A 373 -20.55 16.65 -15.41
CA ARG A 373 -19.83 15.41 -15.10
C ARG A 373 -18.46 15.72 -14.49
N LEU A 374 -17.76 16.75 -14.99
CA LEU A 374 -16.51 17.22 -14.38
C LEU A 374 -16.73 17.71 -12.93
N ALA A 375 -17.79 18.48 -12.67
CA ALA A 375 -18.16 18.91 -11.32
C ALA A 375 -18.51 17.72 -10.40
N ALA A 376 -19.25 16.73 -10.91
CA ALA A 376 -19.56 15.51 -10.18
C ALA A 376 -18.28 14.73 -9.81
N MET A 377 -17.34 14.57 -10.76
CA MET A 377 -16.05 13.91 -10.51
C MET A 377 -15.19 14.68 -9.52
N GLN A 378 -15.22 16.02 -9.52
CA GLN A 378 -14.52 16.83 -8.51
C GLN A 378 -15.12 16.68 -7.11
N VAL A 379 -16.44 16.50 -6.98
CA VAL A 379 -17.10 16.18 -5.71
C VAL A 379 -16.81 14.74 -5.27
N GLY A 380 -16.76 13.78 -6.19
CA GLY A 380 -16.31 12.41 -5.93
C GLY A 380 -14.86 12.37 -5.44
N ALA A 381 -13.97 13.08 -6.14
CA ALA A 381 -12.57 13.23 -5.78
C ALA A 381 -12.42 13.86 -4.39
N ALA A 382 -13.20 14.88 -4.05
CA ALA A 382 -13.19 15.50 -2.72
C ALA A 382 -13.68 14.57 -1.59
N LYS A 383 -14.48 13.53 -1.90
CA LYS A 383 -14.87 12.49 -0.94
C LYS A 383 -13.79 11.42 -0.80
N ALA A 384 -13.33 10.86 -1.91
CA ALA A 384 -12.30 9.83 -1.93
C ALA A 384 -10.95 10.34 -1.42
N ALA A 385 -10.61 11.60 -1.67
CA ALA A 385 -9.44 12.27 -1.10
C ALA A 385 -9.40 12.18 0.42
N ARG A 386 -10.54 12.31 1.13
CA ARG A 386 -10.58 12.19 2.59
C ARG A 386 -10.16 10.80 3.06
N VAL A 387 -10.65 9.75 2.40
CA VAL A 387 -10.27 8.35 2.72
C VAL A 387 -8.76 8.16 2.60
N VAL A 388 -8.12 8.79 1.61
CA VAL A 388 -6.68 8.66 1.33
C VAL A 388 -5.80 9.64 2.12
N GLU A 389 -6.23 10.88 2.37
CA GLU A 389 -5.51 11.88 3.16
C GLU A 389 -5.33 11.43 4.62
N ILE A 390 -6.34 10.76 5.18
CA ILE A 390 -6.30 10.24 6.55
C ILE A 390 -5.19 9.18 6.73
N ALA A 391 -4.69 8.56 5.65
CA ALA A 391 -3.53 7.67 5.70
C ALA A 391 -2.16 8.38 5.83
N HIS A 392 -2.12 9.71 5.91
CA HIS A 392 -0.89 10.53 5.93
C HIS A 392 -0.77 11.50 7.13
N GLY A 393 -1.57 11.33 8.18
CA GLY A 393 -1.76 12.31 9.26
C GLY A 393 -0.51 12.86 9.96
N TYR A 394 -0.53 14.17 10.21
CA TYR A 394 0.21 14.90 11.25
C TYR A 394 -0.80 15.56 12.22
N ASP A 395 -0.34 16.02 13.39
CA ASP A 395 -1.10 16.12 14.65
C ASP A 395 -2.35 17.03 14.76
N GLY A 396 -3.24 16.68 15.71
CA GLY A 396 -4.01 17.63 16.56
C GLY A 396 -5.54 17.69 16.37
N CYS A 397 -6.25 16.58 16.67
CA CYS A 397 -7.43 16.08 15.95
C CYS A 397 -7.98 14.78 16.69
N GLU A 398 -9.21 14.19 16.84
CA GLU A 398 -10.72 14.41 16.80
C GLU A 398 -11.65 13.60 15.78
N ASP A 399 -12.99 13.42 15.95
CA ASP A 399 -13.78 12.27 15.33
C ASP A 399 -14.68 12.52 14.07
N VAL A 400 -14.80 11.54 13.14
CA VAL A 400 -15.80 11.48 12.02
C VAL A 400 -16.22 10.04 11.66
N SER A 401 -17.51 9.79 11.36
CA SER A 401 -18.06 8.44 11.06
C SER A 401 -18.57 8.25 9.62
N LEU A 402 -18.15 7.16 8.96
CA LEU A 402 -18.54 6.72 7.60
C LEU A 402 -18.71 5.18 7.55
N SER A 403 -19.93 4.64 7.53
CA SER A 403 -20.27 3.20 7.69
C SER A 403 -19.37 2.16 6.98
N PRO A 404 -19.18 0.94 7.55
CA PRO A 404 -18.21 -0.05 7.09
C PRO A 404 -18.48 -0.63 5.68
N PRO A 405 -17.47 -1.25 5.03
CA PRO A 405 -16.10 -1.50 5.51
C PRO A 405 -15.18 -0.27 5.43
N ARG A 406 -14.25 -0.12 6.37
CA ARG A 406 -13.40 1.08 6.52
C ARG A 406 -11.90 0.76 6.45
N LEU A 407 -11.33 0.85 5.25
CA LEU A 407 -9.91 1.13 5.11
C LEU A 407 -9.67 2.62 5.43
N ILE A 408 -9.17 2.92 6.63
CA ILE A 408 -8.77 4.27 7.03
C ILE A 408 -7.47 4.20 7.85
N GLY A 409 -6.57 5.16 7.63
CA GLY A 409 -5.43 5.40 8.52
C GLY A 409 -5.82 6.15 9.80
N LEU A 410 -4.99 7.10 10.22
CA LEU A 410 -5.16 7.84 11.48
C LEU A 410 -6.24 8.91 11.36
N SER A 411 -7.51 8.50 11.49
CA SER A 411 -8.67 9.40 11.47
C SER A 411 -8.75 10.25 12.72
N CYS A 412 -8.49 11.53 12.51
CA CYS A 412 -8.51 12.58 13.52
C CYS A 412 -9.05 13.90 12.82
N ALA A 413 -9.75 14.84 13.49
CA ALA A 413 -10.42 16.03 12.91
C ALA A 413 -9.64 17.37 12.80
#